data_AF-A0AAU9UI13-F1
#
_entry.id   AF-A0AAU9UI13-F1
#
_cell.length_a   1.000
_cell.length_b   1.000
_cell.length_c   1.000
_cell.angle_alpha   90.00
_cell.angle_beta   90.00
_cell.angle_gamma   90.00
#
_symmetry.space_group_name_H-M   'P 1'
#
loop_
_entity.id
_entity.type
_entity.pdbx_description
1 polymer ?
#
loop_
_entity_poly.entity_id
_entity_poly.type
_entity_poly.pdbx_seq_one_letter_code
_entity_poly.pdbx_strand_id
1 'polypeptide(L)'
;MITTKGIEELTEIVEVLPHIEVATKEICGEDYVTSSKVIPITRMLNLKMNNIKTSSSMGQELLMNIMNEISKRLLPSEHVQILAVSTLLSPRFKKIHFQDPIARSSVPANCSSLSKLLFPQSVDKKYWNM
;
A
#
# COMPACT_ATOMS: atom_id res chain seq x y z
N MET A 1 -38.58 -1.10 -4.27
CA MET A 1 -38.31 -2.53 -3.99
C MET A 1 -36.86 -2.79 -4.34
N ILE A 2 -36.04 -3.26 -3.41
CA ILE A 2 -34.63 -3.59 -3.70
C ILE A 2 -34.66 -4.94 -4.42
N THR A 3 -34.09 -5.02 -5.63
CA THR A 3 -34.02 -6.27 -6.39
C THR A 3 -32.87 -7.12 -5.86
N THR A 4 -32.98 -8.46 -5.96
CA THR A 4 -31.91 -9.39 -5.54
C THR A 4 -30.58 -9.07 -6.22
N LYS A 5 -30.62 -8.75 -7.52
CA LYS A 5 -29.46 -8.29 -8.28
C LYS A 5 -28.82 -7.02 -7.68
N GLY A 6 -29.63 -6.04 -7.29
CA GLY A 6 -29.12 -4.80 -6.68
C GLY A 6 -28.47 -5.05 -5.31
N ILE A 7 -28.94 -6.04 -4.55
CA ILE A 7 -28.32 -6.45 -3.28
C ILE A 7 -26.96 -7.11 -3.54
N GLU A 8 -26.85 -7.98 -4.55
CA GLU A 8 -25.60 -8.62 -4.95
C GLU A 8 -24.55 -7.58 -5.39
N GLU A 9 -24.93 -6.65 -6.27
CA GLU A 9 -24.06 -5.57 -6.74
C GLU A 9 -23.58 -4.67 -5.58
N LEU A 10 -24.49 -4.27 -4.67
CA LEU A 10 -24.13 -3.47 -3.49
C LEU A 10 -23.22 -4.22 -2.52
N THR A 11 -23.42 -5.53 -2.36
CA THR A 11 -22.58 -6.34 -1.47
C THR A 11 -21.14 -6.39 -1.99
N GLU A 12 -20.94 -6.58 -3.30
CA GLU A 12 -19.60 -6.57 -3.91
C GLU A 12 -18.92 -5.20 -3.78
N ILE A 13 -19.66 -4.09 -3.91
CA ILE A 13 -19.12 -2.74 -3.69
C ILE A 13 -18.61 -2.59 -2.24
N VAL A 14 -19.38 -3.09 -1.27
CA VAL A 14 -19.02 -3.06 0.15
C VAL A 14 -17.83 -3.98 0.46
N GLU A 15 -17.52 -4.98 -0.35
CA GLU A 15 -16.29 -5.77 -0.22
C GLU A 15 -15.06 -5.04 -0.75
N VAL A 16 -15.20 -4.27 -1.84
CA VAL A 16 -14.08 -3.59 -2.51
C VAL A 16 -13.66 -2.29 -1.82
N LEU A 17 -14.61 -1.40 -1.53
CA LEU A 17 -14.31 -0.04 -1.07
C LEU A 17 -13.60 0.06 0.29
N PRO A 18 -13.84 -0.81 1.30
CA PRO A 18 -13.15 -0.71 2.59
C PRO A 18 -11.63 -0.83 2.50
N HIS A 19 -11.11 -1.53 1.48
CA HIS A 19 -9.67 -1.62 1.28
C HIS A 19 -9.05 -0.27 0.90
N ILE A 20 -9.77 0.55 0.14
CA ILE A 20 -9.36 1.92 -0.20
C ILE A 20 -9.48 2.80 1.04
N GLU A 21 -10.59 2.69 1.77
CA GLU A 21 -10.81 3.47 3.00
C GLU A 21 -9.67 3.28 4.01
N VAL A 22 -9.28 2.04 4.28
CA VAL A 22 -8.15 1.72 5.18
C VAL A 22 -6.85 2.32 4.66
N ALA A 23 -6.57 2.18 3.36
CA ALA A 23 -5.36 2.76 2.76
C ALA A 23 -5.33 4.29 2.88
N THR A 24 -6.47 4.97 2.65
CA THR A 24 -6.57 6.42 2.76
C THR A 24 -6.41 6.89 4.20
N LYS A 25 -7.05 6.23 5.17
CA LYS A 25 -6.89 6.55 6.60
C LYS A 25 -5.43 6.46 7.06
N GLU A 26 -4.69 5.47 6.57
CA GLU A 26 -3.27 5.27 6.90
C GLU A 26 -2.32 6.28 6.22
N ILE A 27 -2.70 6.85 5.08
CA ILE A 27 -1.87 7.82 4.34
C ILE A 27 -2.21 9.26 4.70
N CYS A 28 -3.44 9.53 5.12
CA CYS A 28 -3.92 10.86 5.49
C CYS A 28 -3.77 11.18 6.99
N GLY A 29 -3.01 10.38 7.74
CA GLY A 29 -2.67 10.71 9.11
C GLY A 29 -1.65 11.84 9.22
N GLU A 30 -1.82 12.71 10.21
CA GLU A 30 -0.93 13.85 10.48
C GLU A 30 0.03 13.63 11.65
N ASP A 31 -0.34 12.76 12.60
CA ASP A 31 0.43 12.49 13.82
C ASP A 31 1.65 11.57 13.63
N TYR A 32 1.90 11.11 12.40
CA TYR A 32 2.97 10.18 12.09
C TYR A 32 3.52 10.35 10.67
N VAL A 33 4.75 9.84 10.46
CA VAL A 33 5.39 9.89 9.14
C VAL A 33 4.69 8.94 8.15
N THR A 34 4.01 9.53 7.17
CA THR A 34 3.26 8.82 6.12
C THR A 34 4.12 8.44 4.91
N SER A 35 5.19 9.21 4.61
CA SER A 35 6.04 8.98 3.43
C SER A 35 6.62 7.56 3.36
N SER A 36 7.03 7.02 4.51
CA SER A 36 7.56 5.66 4.63
C SER A 36 6.51 4.56 4.45
N LYS A 37 5.21 4.89 4.55
CA LYS A 37 4.09 3.96 4.43
C LYS A 37 3.54 3.85 3.00
N VAL A 38 3.80 4.84 2.13
CA VAL A 38 3.22 4.91 0.78
C VAL A 38 3.49 3.65 -0.03
N ILE A 39 4.76 3.24 -0.17
CA ILE A 39 5.13 2.06 -0.96
C ILE A 39 4.55 0.76 -0.35
N PRO A 40 4.68 0.50 0.97
CA PRO A 40 4.03 -0.64 1.61
C PRO A 40 2.53 -0.70 1.38
N ILE A 41 1.81 0.42 1.56
CA ILE A 41 0.36 0.47 1.44
C ILE A 41 -0.07 0.26 0.00
N THR A 42 0.58 0.93 -0.96
CA THR A 42 0.33 0.71 -2.39
C THR A 42 0.49 -0.76 -2.77
N ARG A 43 1.57 -1.42 -2.32
CA ARG A 43 1.80 -2.84 -2.57
C ARG A 43 0.71 -3.70 -1.95
N MET A 44 0.38 -3.48 -0.67
CA MET A 44 -0.64 -4.25 0.02
C MET A 44 -2.03 -4.06 -0.60
N LEU A 45 -2.36 -2.83 -1.00
CA LEU A 45 -3.61 -2.50 -1.67
C LEU A 45 -3.70 -3.24 -3.00
N ASN A 46 -2.65 -3.19 -3.82
CA ASN A 46 -2.60 -3.92 -5.09
C ASN A 46 -2.77 -5.44 -4.90
N LEU A 47 -2.09 -6.03 -3.90
CA LEU A 47 -2.23 -7.45 -3.59
C LEU A 47 -3.64 -7.81 -3.11
N LYS A 48 -4.25 -6.99 -2.25
CA LYS A 48 -5.62 -7.24 -1.76
C LYS A 48 -6.62 -7.14 -2.90
N MET A 49 -6.54 -6.11 -3.73
CA MET A 49 -7.44 -5.91 -4.87
C MET A 49 -7.37 -7.06 -5.87
N ASN A 50 -6.17 -7.58 -6.18
CA ASN A 50 -6.03 -8.74 -7.06
C ASN A 50 -6.65 -10.05 -6.50
N ASN A 51 -6.86 -10.13 -5.18
CA ASN A 51 -7.41 -11.32 -4.54
C ASN A 51 -8.95 -11.29 -4.40
N ILE A 52 -9.58 -10.13 -4.65
CA ILE A 52 -11.03 -10.00 -4.59
C ILE A 52 -11.64 -10.69 -5.81
N LYS A 53 -12.71 -11.46 -5.59
CA LYS A 53 -13.46 -12.12 -6.65
C LYS A 53 -14.85 -11.52 -6.73
N THR A 54 -15.20 -10.98 -7.89
CA THR A 54 -16.53 -10.43 -8.17
C THR A 54 -17.24 -11.27 -9.22
N SER A 55 -18.54 -11.50 -8.99
CA SER A 55 -19.40 -12.31 -9.87
C SER A 55 -20.31 -11.44 -10.72
N SER A 56 -20.66 -10.24 -10.22
CA SER A 56 -21.48 -9.28 -10.97
C SER A 56 -20.65 -8.52 -12.02
N SER A 57 -21.30 -8.10 -13.11
CA SER A 57 -20.67 -7.27 -14.14
C SER A 57 -20.21 -5.92 -13.58
N MET A 58 -20.99 -5.34 -12.67
CA MET A 58 -20.67 -4.05 -12.03
C MET A 58 -19.45 -4.16 -11.12
N GLY A 59 -19.37 -5.23 -10.30
CA GLY A 59 -18.22 -5.47 -9.43
C GLY A 59 -16.94 -5.74 -10.22
N GLN A 60 -17.02 -6.43 -11.35
CA GLN A 60 -15.88 -6.62 -12.25
C GLN A 60 -15.41 -5.31 -12.88
N GLU A 61 -16.33 -4.47 -13.35
CA GLU A 61 -16.02 -3.15 -13.90
C GLU A 61 -15.38 -2.24 -12.84
N LEU A 62 -15.93 -2.24 -11.63
CA LEU A 62 -15.39 -1.48 -10.49
C LEU A 62 -13.96 -1.92 -10.16
N LEU A 63 -13.73 -3.23 -10.01
CA LEU A 63 -12.41 -3.78 -9.70
C LEU A 63 -11.41 -3.43 -10.81
N MET A 64 -11.80 -3.57 -12.07
CA MET A 64 -10.96 -3.24 -13.23
C MET A 64 -10.56 -1.75 -13.23
N ASN A 65 -11.52 -0.85 -13.01
CA ASN A 65 -11.27 0.59 -12.96
C ASN A 65 -10.33 0.96 -11.81
N ILE A 66 -10.54 0.41 -10.62
CA ILE A 66 -9.68 0.63 -9.46
C ILE A 66 -8.26 0.12 -9.73
N MET A 67 -8.14 -1.10 -10.25
CA MET A 67 -6.84 -1.71 -10.59
C MET A 67 -6.07 -0.91 -11.63
N ASN A 68 -6.76 -0.34 -12.62
CA ASN A 68 -6.16 0.55 -13.61
C ASN A 68 -5.62 1.83 -12.95
N GLU A 69 -6.39 2.45 -12.04
CA GLU A 69 -5.95 3.65 -11.33
C GLU A 69 -4.80 3.37 -10.33
N ILE A 70 -4.82 2.23 -9.64
CA ILE A 70 -3.69 1.78 -8.80
C ILE A 70 -2.43 1.64 -9.65
N SER A 71 -2.53 0.97 -10.80
CA SER A 71 -1.41 0.74 -11.70
C SER A 71 -0.86 2.05 -12.29
N LYS A 72 -1.76 2.96 -12.65
CA LYS A 72 -1.42 4.23 -13.28
C LYS A 72 -0.84 5.26 -12.30
N ARG A 73 -1.37 5.34 -11.08
CA ARG A 73 -1.05 6.44 -10.15
C ARG A 73 -0.27 6.00 -8.92
N LEU A 74 -0.56 4.82 -8.38
CA LEU A 74 0.02 4.40 -7.11
C LEU A 74 1.29 3.58 -7.30
N LEU A 75 1.31 2.60 -8.21
CA LEU A 75 2.51 1.78 -8.45
C LEU A 75 3.76 2.63 -8.78
N PRO A 76 3.69 3.67 -9.64
CA PRO A 76 4.87 4.48 -9.95
C PRO A 76 5.46 5.24 -8.76
N SER A 77 4.73 5.36 -7.64
CA SER A 77 5.22 6.01 -6.42
C SER A 77 6.49 5.36 -5.85
N GLU A 78 6.75 4.09 -6.19
CA GLU A 78 7.97 3.41 -5.74
C GLU A 78 9.25 3.91 -6.43
N HIS A 79 9.13 4.57 -7.59
CA HIS A 79 10.25 5.22 -8.27
C HIS A 79 10.53 6.64 -7.76
N VAL A 80 9.65 7.19 -6.92
CA VAL A 80 9.85 8.48 -6.30
C VAL A 80 10.90 8.34 -5.20
N GLN A 81 12.09 8.90 -5.43
CA GLN A 81 13.26 8.71 -4.57
C GLN A 81 13.00 9.00 -3.09
N ILE A 82 12.26 10.06 -2.77
CA ILE A 82 11.97 10.40 -1.37
C ILE A 82 11.08 9.35 -0.68
N LEU A 83 10.14 8.75 -1.41
CA LEU A 83 9.29 7.67 -0.89
C LEU A 83 10.08 6.37 -0.75
N ALA A 84 10.92 6.06 -1.74
CA ALA A 84 11.77 4.88 -1.74
C ALA A 84 12.79 4.91 -0.60
N VAL A 85 13.51 6.03 -0.43
CA VAL A 85 14.48 6.24 0.64
C VAL A 85 13.78 6.23 2.00
N SER A 86 12.67 6.95 2.18
CA SER A 86 11.97 6.98 3.48
C SER A 86 11.38 5.62 3.88
N THR A 87 10.90 4.84 2.91
CA THR A 87 10.46 3.46 3.13
C THR A 87 11.63 2.57 3.54
N LEU A 88 12.77 2.66 2.85
CA LEU A 88 13.96 1.84 3.12
C LEU A 88 14.61 2.15 4.46
N LEU A 89 14.64 3.43 4.86
CA LEU A 89 15.20 3.86 6.14
C LEU A 89 14.31 3.46 7.32
N SER A 90 13.01 3.26 7.11
CA SER A 90 12.06 2.86 8.15
C SER A 90 12.31 1.40 8.58
N PRO A 91 12.69 1.13 9.83
CA PRO A 91 12.94 -0.24 10.31
C PRO A 91 11.72 -1.16 10.17
N ARG A 92 10.52 -0.58 10.27
CA ARG A 92 9.21 -1.25 10.15
C ARG A 92 9.07 -2.03 8.83
N PHE A 93 9.72 -1.56 7.77
CA PHE A 93 9.51 -2.06 6.40
C PHE A 93 10.72 -2.79 5.83
N LYS A 94 11.70 -3.17 6.66
CA LYS A 94 12.89 -3.95 6.25
C LYS A 94 12.55 -5.25 5.50
N LYS A 95 11.39 -5.85 5.78
CA LYS A 95 10.89 -7.09 5.14
C LYS A 95 9.90 -6.83 4.00
N ILE A 96 9.45 -5.59 3.81
CA ILE A 96 8.52 -5.26 2.74
C ILE A 96 9.34 -4.95 1.49
N HIS A 97 9.09 -5.73 0.45
CA HIS A 97 9.78 -5.58 -0.82
C HIS A 97 9.07 -4.57 -1.71
N PHE A 98 9.85 -3.75 -2.42
CA PHE A 98 9.39 -2.98 -3.57
C PHE A 98 8.71 -3.92 -4.57
N GLN A 99 7.69 -3.42 -5.26
CA GLN A 99 7.02 -4.20 -6.29
C GLN A 99 7.91 -4.33 -7.52
N ASP A 100 8.61 -3.25 -7.89
CA ASP A 100 9.68 -3.26 -8.89
C ASP A 100 11.09 -3.39 -8.25
N PRO A 101 11.85 -4.45 -8.56
CA PRO A 101 13.26 -4.57 -8.17
C PRO A 101 14.15 -3.40 -8.64
N ILE A 102 13.84 -2.80 -9.79
CA ILE A 102 14.60 -1.67 -10.35
C ILE A 102 14.44 -0.45 -9.46
N ALA A 103 13.21 -0.16 -9.01
CA ALA A 103 12.95 0.93 -8.07
C ALA A 103 13.81 0.80 -6.80
N ARG A 104 13.96 -0.42 -6.28
CA ARG A 104 14.84 -0.68 -5.14
C ARG A 104 16.31 -0.42 -5.45
N SER A 105 16.79 -0.86 -6.62
CA SER A 105 18.20 -0.65 -7.02
C SER A 105 18.55 0.82 -7.27
N SER A 106 17.56 1.66 -7.60
CA SER A 106 17.76 3.09 -7.80
C SER A 106 18.09 3.83 -6.50
N VAL A 107 17.74 3.24 -5.34
CA VAL A 107 18.05 3.81 -4.03
C VAL A 107 19.53 3.63 -3.71
N PRO A 108 20.27 4.70 -3.38
CA PRO A 108 21.70 4.61 -3.08
C PRO A 108 22.01 3.58 -1.98
N ALA A 109 22.99 2.71 -2.20
CA ALA A 109 23.38 1.64 -1.26
C ALA A 109 23.72 2.17 0.14
N ASN A 110 24.21 3.41 0.21
CA ASN A 110 24.60 4.13 1.42
C ASN A 110 23.39 4.28 2.38
N CYS A 111 22.17 4.47 1.84
CA CYS A 111 20.94 4.57 2.62
C CYS A 111 20.59 3.25 3.31
N SER A 112 20.88 2.11 2.69
CA SER A 112 20.71 0.79 3.31
C SER A 112 21.65 0.57 4.49
N SER A 113 22.86 1.13 4.43
CA SER A 113 23.83 1.08 5.53
C SER A 113 23.46 2.03 6.66
N LEU A 114 22.96 3.23 6.33
CA LEU A 114 22.48 4.21 7.31
C LEU A 114 21.33 3.69 8.15
N SER A 115 20.38 2.93 7.58
CA SER A 115 19.29 2.34 8.37
C SER A 115 19.77 1.33 9.42
N LYS A 116 20.92 0.67 9.21
CA LYS A 116 21.55 -0.22 10.19
C LYS A 116 22.30 0.54 11.28
N LEU A 117 22.85 1.71 10.94
CA LEU A 117 23.59 2.57 11.86
C LEU A 117 22.66 3.37 12.77
N LEU A 118 21.59 3.95 12.19
CA LEU A 118 20.61 4.78 12.89
C LEU A 118 19.71 3.96 13.83
N PHE A 119 19.46 2.70 13.49
CA PHE A 119 18.64 1.79 14.28
C PHE A 119 19.36 0.45 14.50
N PRO A 120 20.25 0.37 15.50
CA PRO A 120 20.81 -0.91 15.94
C PRO A 120 19.66 -1.81 16.38
N GLN A 121 19.71 -3.11 16.04
CA GLN A 121 18.63 -4.08 16.26
C GLN A 121 18.19 -4.29 17.74
N SER A 122 18.72 -3.51 18.68
CA SER A 122 18.47 -3.57 20.12
C SER A 122 17.40 -2.58 20.61
N VAL A 123 17.07 -1.55 19.85
CA VAL A 123 15.92 -0.69 20.16
C VAL A 123 14.71 -1.31 19.48
N ASP A 124 13.51 -1.14 20.03
CA ASP A 124 12.25 -1.23 19.28
C ASP A 124 11.28 -2.40 19.53
N LYS A 125 11.10 -2.77 20.81
CA LYS A 125 9.79 -3.32 21.29
C LYS A 125 8.92 -2.32 22.05
N LYS A 126 9.48 -1.17 22.48
CA LYS A 126 8.78 -0.24 23.39
C LYS A 126 8.03 0.90 22.70
N TYR A 127 8.36 1.25 21.46
CA TYR A 127 7.77 2.39 20.73
C TYR A 127 6.95 2.00 19.49
N TRP A 128 6.57 0.73 19.34
CA TRP A 128 6.13 0.18 18.04
C TRP A 128 4.79 -0.55 18.05
N ASN A 129 4.02 -0.40 19.13
CA ASN A 129 2.61 -0.77 19.14
C ASN A 129 1.78 0.52 19.01
N MET A 130 1.68 1.01 17.79
CA MET A 130 0.63 1.92 17.32
C MET A 130 0.21 1.45 15.94
#